data_AF-A0AAE0WZB0-F1
#
_entry.id   AF-A0AAE0WZB0-F1
#
_cell.length_a   1.000
_cell.length_b   1.000
_cell.length_c   1.000
_cell.angle_alpha   90.00
_cell.angle_beta   90.00
_cell.angle_gamma   90.00
#
_symmetry.space_group_name_H-M   'P 1'
#
loop_
_entity.id
_entity.type
_entity.pdbx_description
1 polymer ?
#
loop_
_entity_poly.entity_id
_entity_poly.type
_entity_poly.pdbx_seq_one_letter_code
_entity_poly.pdbx_strand_id
1 'polypeptide(L)'
;MDTSVLEKPNQGTFIQDDSSNAANTASSRSDPELKTRGRFVAVFHKVQTWLGFKSAYAFILYYALKAPHKTALQGCRLYATVFLTLVGACMLADSPNEGSIATQASTGIISLAILGALSLAIYNIRQVQIDQHRAWMIRAWVYAGFIITQRIFMIIIPSILTRWPEATRYAVMTCDQVRWIYKPTPELLAINYPACLPENQATFAPDGMVAIKGLLNPDDRVQSSAGIGVTFVAAGTLAFLMHAFFAELYLALTPREAERLRRVSYQRQLERGFKNPGSAGLVVQRIGDADPWAVPGNG
;
A
#
# COMPACT_ATOMS: atom_id res chain seq x y z
N MET A 1 -2.31 -92.70 7.68
CA MET A 1 -1.85 -92.82 6.29
C MET A 1 -2.09 -91.49 5.58
N ASP A 2 -1.25 -90.47 5.59
CA ASP A 2 -0.11 -90.00 6.39
C ASP A 2 0.09 -88.56 5.89
N THR A 3 -0.09 -87.54 6.73
CA THR A 3 0.95 -86.63 7.27
C THR A 3 2.03 -86.12 6.30
N SER A 4 1.96 -84.82 5.97
CA SER A 4 3.09 -83.88 5.79
C SER A 4 2.51 -82.45 5.75
N VAL A 5 2.45 -81.71 6.88
CA VAL A 5 3.46 -80.79 7.44
C VAL A 5 3.65 -79.49 6.64
N LEU A 6 3.05 -78.43 7.20
CA LEU A 6 3.49 -77.03 7.37
C LEU A 6 4.39 -76.34 6.32
N GLU A 7 3.91 -75.18 5.82
CA GLU A 7 4.72 -73.95 5.85
C GLU A 7 3.85 -72.67 5.78
N LYS A 8 4.04 -71.77 6.74
CA LYS A 8 3.48 -70.41 6.76
C LYS A 8 4.42 -69.49 5.97
N PRO A 9 3.91 -68.54 5.15
CA PRO A 9 4.78 -67.53 4.55
C PRO A 9 5.24 -66.50 5.59
N ASN A 10 6.55 -66.28 5.52
CA ASN A 10 7.42 -65.57 6.43
C ASN A 10 7.12 -64.06 6.51
N GLN A 11 7.17 -63.51 7.72
CA GLN A 11 7.23 -62.06 7.95
C GLN A 11 8.57 -61.54 7.45
N GLY A 12 8.56 -60.92 6.27
CA GLY A 12 9.70 -60.16 5.76
C GLY A 12 9.87 -58.87 6.57
N THR A 13 10.97 -58.82 7.30
CA THR A 13 11.56 -57.64 7.94
C THR A 13 11.61 -56.46 6.97
N PHE A 14 10.74 -55.47 7.17
CA PHE A 14 10.86 -54.17 6.53
C PHE A 14 11.98 -53.40 7.25
N ILE A 15 13.06 -53.15 6.52
CA ILE A 15 14.15 -52.27 6.93
C ILE A 15 13.53 -50.90 7.16
N GLN A 16 13.62 -50.45 8.41
CA GLN A 16 13.23 -49.11 8.83
C GLN A 16 14.26 -48.14 8.24
N ASP A 17 13.96 -47.59 7.06
CA ASP A 17 14.76 -46.52 6.49
C ASP A 17 14.67 -45.28 7.40
N ASP A 18 15.82 -44.90 7.96
CA ASP A 18 16.04 -43.67 8.75
C ASP A 18 15.82 -42.36 7.94
N SER A 19 15.25 -42.43 6.74
CA SER A 19 14.90 -41.28 5.90
C SER A 19 13.67 -40.50 6.40
N SER A 20 12.87 -41.10 7.29
CA SER A 20 11.66 -40.48 7.88
C SER A 20 11.97 -39.42 8.95
N ASN A 21 13.17 -39.42 9.53
CA ASN A 21 13.58 -38.40 10.52
C ASN A 21 14.21 -37.15 9.90
N ALA A 22 14.66 -37.22 8.65
CA ALA A 22 15.19 -36.06 7.92
C ALA A 22 14.09 -35.19 7.29
N ALA A 23 12.95 -35.78 6.90
CA ALA A 23 11.82 -35.04 6.34
C ALA A 23 11.04 -34.25 7.40
N ASN A 24 10.93 -34.79 8.62
CA ASN A 24 10.30 -34.11 9.75
C ASN A 24 11.12 -32.95 10.33
N THR A 25 12.43 -32.88 10.03
CA THR A 25 13.30 -31.76 10.40
C THR A 25 13.42 -30.67 9.33
N ALA A 26 12.96 -30.92 8.09
CA ALA A 26 12.92 -29.92 7.03
C ALA A 26 11.66 -29.05 7.05
N SER A 27 10.50 -29.60 7.47
CA SER A 27 9.22 -28.86 7.51
C SER A 27 9.09 -27.86 8.66
N SER A 28 10.02 -27.85 9.63
CA SER A 28 10.02 -26.89 10.74
C SER A 28 10.87 -25.64 10.46
N ARG A 29 11.55 -25.57 9.31
CA ARG A 29 12.52 -24.51 8.99
C ARG A 29 11.90 -23.22 8.40
N SER A 30 10.60 -23.19 8.15
CA SER A 30 9.89 -22.03 7.57
C SER A 30 9.24 -21.08 8.58
N ASP A 31 9.26 -21.37 9.89
CA ASP A 31 8.35 -20.70 10.85
C ASP A 31 8.89 -19.54 11.74
N PRO A 32 10.17 -19.11 11.71
CA PRO A 32 10.56 -17.85 12.33
C PRO A 32 10.44 -16.66 11.37
N GLU A 33 10.75 -16.81 10.08
CA GLU A 33 10.70 -15.70 9.11
C GLU A 33 9.27 -15.22 8.83
N LEU A 34 8.32 -16.13 8.58
CA LEU A 34 6.92 -15.73 8.33
C LEU A 34 6.28 -15.06 9.55
N LYS A 35 6.55 -15.57 10.75
CA LYS A 35 6.05 -15.01 12.01
C LYS A 35 6.65 -13.64 12.32
N THR A 36 7.94 -13.46 12.01
CA THR A 36 8.65 -12.18 12.21
C THR A 36 8.21 -11.16 11.17
N ARG A 37 8.03 -11.57 9.91
CA ARG A 37 7.49 -10.75 8.82
C ARG A 37 6.04 -10.36 9.05
N GLY A 38 5.17 -11.28 9.47
CA GLY A 38 3.77 -10.97 9.80
C GLY A 38 3.61 -10.03 10.99
N ARG A 39 4.44 -10.19 12.04
CA ARG A 39 4.50 -9.21 13.15
C ARG A 39 5.07 -7.88 12.68
N PHE A 40 6.08 -7.87 11.82
CA PHE A 40 6.65 -6.65 11.25
C PHE A 40 5.62 -5.90 10.40
N VAL A 41 4.88 -6.57 9.52
CA VAL A 41 3.82 -5.97 8.69
C VAL A 41 2.69 -5.42 9.56
N ALA A 42 2.21 -6.17 10.57
CA ALA A 42 1.16 -5.70 11.45
C ALA A 42 1.60 -4.53 12.34
N VAL A 43 2.84 -4.56 12.84
CA VAL A 43 3.44 -3.43 13.59
C VAL A 43 3.66 -2.24 12.65
N PHE A 44 4.15 -2.47 11.44
CA PHE A 44 4.38 -1.43 10.44
C PHE A 44 3.08 -0.78 10.00
N HIS A 45 2.00 -1.53 9.76
CA HIS A 45 0.66 -0.97 9.48
C HIS A 45 0.10 -0.14 10.65
N LYS A 46 0.24 -0.63 11.88
CA LYS A 46 -0.17 0.11 13.09
C LYS A 46 0.67 1.37 13.30
N VAL A 47 1.98 1.27 13.10
CA VAL A 47 2.94 2.38 13.20
C VAL A 47 2.71 3.37 12.07
N GLN A 48 2.38 2.95 10.85
CA GLN A 48 2.13 3.81 9.69
C GLN A 48 0.79 4.54 9.81
N THR A 49 -0.26 3.88 10.29
CA THR A 49 -1.52 4.57 10.61
C THR A 49 -1.32 5.55 11.77
N TRP A 50 -0.60 5.18 12.82
CA TRP A 50 -0.31 6.09 13.94
C TRP A 50 0.64 7.24 13.59
N LEU A 51 1.72 7.01 12.85
CA LEU A 51 2.66 8.06 12.42
C LEU A 51 2.03 8.93 11.35
N GLY A 52 1.27 8.36 10.41
CA GLY A 52 0.51 9.12 9.41
C GLY A 52 -0.50 10.04 10.08
N PHE A 53 -1.26 9.54 11.05
CA PHE A 53 -2.24 10.35 11.78
C PHE A 53 -1.56 11.38 12.70
N LYS A 54 -0.48 11.01 13.41
CA LYS A 54 0.29 11.95 14.24
C LYS A 54 1.02 13.01 13.42
N SER A 55 1.56 12.66 12.26
CA SER A 55 2.23 13.62 11.38
C SER A 55 1.25 14.56 10.72
N ALA A 56 0.10 14.06 10.25
CA ALA A 56 -1.00 14.91 9.74
C ALA A 56 -1.55 15.82 10.86
N TYR A 57 -1.79 15.28 12.05
CA TYR A 57 -2.26 16.03 13.21
C TYR A 57 -1.23 17.05 13.72
N ALA A 58 0.05 16.68 13.78
CA ALA A 58 1.14 17.59 14.12
C ALA A 58 1.34 18.65 13.04
N PHE A 59 1.15 18.33 11.77
CA PHE A 59 1.22 19.30 10.68
C PHE A 59 0.06 20.30 10.74
N ILE A 60 -1.17 19.83 10.98
CA ILE A 60 -2.36 20.67 11.19
C ILE A 60 -2.20 21.56 12.43
N LEU A 61 -1.79 20.99 13.56
CA LEU A 61 -1.53 21.75 14.79
C LEU A 61 -0.39 22.74 14.62
N TYR A 62 0.67 22.40 13.91
CA TYR A 62 1.84 23.27 13.76
C TYR A 62 1.57 24.47 12.84
N TYR A 63 0.80 24.28 11.76
CA TYR A 63 0.32 25.40 10.94
C TYR A 63 -0.72 26.25 11.67
N ALA A 64 -1.54 25.65 12.55
CA ALA A 64 -2.49 26.38 13.39
C ALA A 64 -1.83 27.18 14.54
N LEU A 65 -0.66 26.75 15.06
CA LEU A 65 -0.11 27.22 16.34
C LEU A 65 1.21 28.03 16.29
N LYS A 66 1.65 28.58 15.14
CA LYS A 66 2.61 29.72 15.06
C LYS A 66 4.12 29.39 15.23
N ALA A 67 4.95 29.74 14.22
CA ALA A 67 6.25 30.46 14.27
C ALA A 67 7.09 30.25 12.98
N PRO A 68 7.54 31.30 12.26
CA PRO A 68 8.09 31.20 10.89
C PRO A 68 9.59 30.80 10.76
N HIS A 69 10.35 30.67 11.85
CA HIS A 69 11.83 30.61 11.76
C HIS A 69 12.45 29.19 11.73
N LYS A 70 11.69 28.12 11.97
CA LYS A 70 12.19 26.71 11.95
C LYS A 70 11.54 25.84 10.85
N THR A 71 10.97 26.45 9.84
CA THR A 71 10.07 25.83 8.86
C THR A 71 10.78 24.93 7.83
N ALA A 72 12.02 25.25 7.42
CA ALA A 72 12.73 24.50 6.37
C ALA A 72 13.25 23.12 6.84
N LEU A 73 13.89 23.05 8.02
CA LEU A 73 14.41 21.79 8.57
C LEU A 73 13.29 20.80 8.89
N GLN A 74 12.15 21.31 9.37
CA GLN A 74 10.98 20.50 9.69
C GLN A 74 10.30 19.96 8.43
N GLY A 75 10.21 20.77 7.36
CA GLY A 75 9.74 20.30 6.06
C GLY A 75 10.59 19.15 5.49
N CYS A 76 11.92 19.25 5.60
CA CYS A 76 12.82 18.17 5.19
C CYS A 76 12.64 16.88 6.03
N ARG A 77 12.45 17.00 7.35
CA ARG A 77 12.18 15.85 8.23
C ARG A 77 10.87 15.15 7.89
N LEU A 78 9.82 15.94 7.60
CA LEU A 78 8.53 15.41 7.19
C LEU A 78 8.64 14.67 5.85
N TYR A 79 9.31 15.28 4.87
CA TYR A 79 9.59 14.63 3.59
C TYR A 79 10.33 13.31 3.76
N ALA A 80 11.40 13.29 4.56
CA ALA A 80 12.15 12.06 4.82
C ALA A 80 11.27 10.98 5.46
N THR A 81 10.35 11.35 6.35
CA THR A 81 9.41 10.41 6.97
C THR A 81 8.44 9.85 5.94
N VAL A 82 7.81 10.70 5.11
CA VAL A 82 6.90 10.25 4.04
C VAL A 82 7.64 9.38 3.03
N PHE A 83 8.84 9.77 2.63
CA PHE A 83 9.68 8.99 1.74
C PHE A 83 9.97 7.59 2.28
N LEU A 84 10.41 7.48 3.53
CA LEU A 84 10.66 6.18 4.16
C LEU A 84 9.38 5.33 4.24
N THR A 85 8.22 5.94 4.51
CA THR A 85 6.95 5.20 4.53
C THR A 85 6.55 4.68 3.15
N LEU A 86 6.80 5.45 2.08
CA LEU A 86 6.47 5.05 0.72
C LEU A 86 7.44 4.00 0.18
N VAL A 87 8.73 4.11 0.50
CA VAL A 87 9.70 3.05 0.22
C VAL A 87 9.28 1.75 0.92
N GLY A 88 8.91 1.83 2.19
CA GLY A 88 8.37 0.66 2.91
C GLY A 88 7.12 0.07 2.25
N ALA A 89 6.20 0.91 1.75
CA ALA A 89 5.03 0.44 1.02
C ALA A 89 5.40 -0.28 -0.29
N CYS A 90 6.35 0.24 -1.06
CA CYS A 90 6.85 -0.42 -2.27
C CYS A 90 7.54 -1.75 -1.95
N MET A 91 8.30 -1.83 -0.85
CA MET A 91 8.93 -3.09 -0.41
C MET A 91 7.89 -4.14 -0.01
N LEU A 92 6.79 -3.75 0.62
CA LEU A 92 5.70 -4.67 0.98
C LEU A 92 4.94 -5.18 -0.25
N ALA A 93 4.78 -4.34 -1.27
CA ALA A 93 4.18 -4.74 -2.53
C ALA A 93 5.02 -5.80 -3.28
N ASP A 94 6.29 -5.99 -2.94
CA ASP A 94 7.14 -7.05 -3.48
C ASP A 94 7.13 -8.34 -2.66
N SER A 95 6.29 -8.40 -1.62
CA SER A 95 6.20 -9.62 -0.81
C SER A 95 5.48 -10.74 -1.57
N PRO A 96 5.93 -12.01 -1.43
CA PRO A 96 5.30 -13.18 -2.05
C PRO A 96 3.80 -13.34 -1.74
N ASN A 97 3.32 -12.68 -0.68
CA ASN A 97 1.95 -12.80 -0.18
C ASN A 97 0.98 -11.76 -0.78
N GLU A 98 1.48 -10.69 -1.42
CA GLU A 98 0.66 -9.58 -1.94
C GLU A 98 1.12 -9.08 -3.33
N GLY A 99 2.24 -9.62 -3.84
CA GLY A 99 3.04 -9.04 -4.92
C GLY A 99 2.62 -9.37 -6.34
N SER A 100 1.37 -9.08 -6.69
CA SER A 100 1.03 -8.92 -8.10
C SER A 100 1.78 -7.72 -8.69
N ILE A 101 2.30 -7.86 -9.91
CA ILE A 101 2.90 -6.76 -10.68
C ILE A 101 1.93 -5.57 -10.76
N ALA A 102 0.61 -5.84 -10.82
CA ALA A 102 -0.41 -4.79 -10.81
C ALA A 102 -0.41 -3.99 -9.49
N THR A 103 -0.28 -4.68 -8.34
CA THR A 103 -0.17 -4.05 -7.02
C THR A 103 1.08 -3.20 -6.92
N GLN A 104 2.23 -3.74 -7.35
CA GLN A 104 3.50 -3.01 -7.36
C GLN A 104 3.44 -1.76 -8.24
N ALA A 105 2.97 -1.90 -9.47
CA ALA A 105 2.83 -0.78 -10.41
C ALA A 105 1.89 0.30 -9.86
N SER A 106 0.71 -0.08 -9.37
CA SER A 106 -0.25 0.88 -8.80
C SER A 106 0.32 1.61 -7.58
N THR A 107 0.99 0.90 -6.69
CA THR A 107 1.57 1.46 -5.46
C THR A 107 2.74 2.38 -5.81
N GLY A 108 3.57 1.99 -6.78
CA GLY A 108 4.67 2.79 -7.30
C GLY A 108 4.18 4.11 -7.92
N ILE A 109 3.17 4.05 -8.79
CA ILE A 109 2.59 5.25 -9.43
C ILE A 109 2.04 6.23 -8.39
N ILE A 110 1.27 5.74 -7.42
CA ILE A 110 0.70 6.59 -6.37
C ILE A 110 1.81 7.18 -5.48
N SER A 111 2.81 6.38 -5.13
CA SER A 111 3.96 6.83 -4.35
C SER A 111 4.75 7.92 -5.07
N LEU A 112 4.98 7.75 -6.38
CA LEU A 112 5.63 8.77 -7.22
C LEU A 112 4.81 10.05 -7.29
N ALA A 113 3.48 9.97 -7.39
CA ALA A 113 2.62 11.15 -7.40
C ALA A 113 2.70 11.94 -6.07
N ILE A 114 2.68 11.24 -4.93
CA ILE A 114 2.79 11.88 -3.60
C ILE A 114 4.19 12.48 -3.41
N LEU A 115 5.25 11.73 -3.73
CA LEU A 115 6.63 12.23 -3.63
C LEU A 115 6.89 13.40 -4.57
N GLY A 116 6.45 13.29 -5.83
CA GLY A 116 6.53 14.36 -6.81
C GLY A 116 5.86 15.63 -6.31
N ALA A 117 4.63 15.53 -5.79
CA ALA A 117 3.92 16.67 -5.23
C ALA A 117 4.68 17.32 -4.05
N LEU A 118 5.23 16.52 -3.12
CA LEU A 118 6.01 17.04 -2.01
C LEU A 118 7.34 17.67 -2.46
N SER A 119 8.05 17.06 -3.40
CA SER A 119 9.29 17.59 -3.95
C SER A 119 9.07 18.96 -4.61
N LEU A 120 8.00 19.10 -5.41
CA LEU A 120 7.62 20.37 -6.04
C LEU A 120 7.16 21.40 -4.99
N ALA A 121 6.47 20.98 -3.93
CA ALA A 121 6.13 21.87 -2.82
C ALA A 121 7.37 22.42 -2.10
N ILE A 122 8.38 21.58 -1.86
CA ILE A 122 9.66 21.97 -1.22
C ILE A 122 10.46 22.89 -2.14
N TYR A 123 10.47 22.62 -3.45
CA TYR A 123 11.12 23.49 -4.41
C TYR A 123 10.51 24.90 -4.40
N ASN A 124 9.18 25.00 -4.45
CA ASN A 124 8.49 26.30 -4.51
C ASN A 124 8.64 27.12 -3.23
N ILE A 125 8.65 26.50 -2.04
CA ILE A 125 8.89 27.25 -0.79
C ILE A 125 10.31 27.78 -0.70
N ARG A 126 11.30 27.07 -1.26
CA ARG A 126 12.69 27.58 -1.36
C ARG A 126 12.77 28.81 -2.28
N GLN A 127 11.97 28.85 -3.34
CA GLN A 127 11.81 30.01 -4.23
C GLN A 127 10.83 31.07 -3.69
N VAL A 128 10.30 30.90 -2.47
CA VAL A 128 9.37 31.84 -1.82
C VAL A 128 8.05 32.02 -2.58
N GLN A 129 7.67 31.01 -3.38
CA GLN A 129 6.38 30.96 -4.06
C GLN A 129 5.35 30.22 -3.20
N ILE A 130 4.63 30.99 -2.40
CA ILE A 130 3.69 30.47 -1.39
C ILE A 130 2.43 29.92 -2.03
N ASP A 131 1.99 30.52 -3.15
CA ASP A 131 0.84 30.06 -3.94
C ASP A 131 1.07 28.65 -4.50
N GLN A 132 2.21 28.42 -5.16
CA GLN A 132 2.57 27.11 -5.70
C GLN A 132 2.86 26.10 -4.61
N HIS A 133 3.55 26.51 -3.53
CA HIS A 133 3.76 25.65 -2.37
C HIS A 133 2.42 25.16 -1.79
N ARG A 134 1.45 26.06 -1.59
CA ARG A 134 0.11 25.68 -1.12
C ARG A 134 -0.55 24.68 -2.07
N ALA A 135 -0.53 24.94 -3.37
CA ALA A 135 -1.18 24.09 -4.35
C ALA A 135 -0.59 22.66 -4.35
N TRP A 136 0.73 22.53 -4.37
CA TRP A 136 1.41 21.23 -4.33
C TRP A 136 1.29 20.52 -2.98
N MET A 137 1.25 21.25 -1.87
CA MET A 137 0.97 20.66 -0.55
C MET A 137 -0.45 20.10 -0.46
N ILE A 138 -1.45 20.82 -0.99
CA ILE A 138 -2.83 20.31 -1.03
C ILE A 138 -2.90 19.02 -1.84
N ARG A 139 -2.29 18.98 -3.04
CA ARG A 139 -2.22 17.75 -3.83
C ARG A 139 -1.61 16.60 -3.05
N ALA A 140 -0.44 16.80 -2.42
CA ALA A 140 0.23 15.75 -1.66
C ALA A 140 -0.65 15.18 -0.53
N TRP A 141 -1.29 16.03 0.27
CA TRP A 141 -2.09 15.57 1.41
C TRP A 141 -3.44 14.99 1.02
N VAL A 142 -4.09 15.55 0.01
CA VAL A 142 -5.32 14.97 -0.54
C VAL A 142 -4.99 13.62 -1.17
N TYR A 143 -3.89 13.50 -1.91
CA TYR A 143 -3.46 12.22 -2.48
C TYR A 143 -3.18 11.21 -1.37
N ALA A 144 -2.46 11.58 -0.30
CA ALA A 144 -2.20 10.70 0.84
C ALA A 144 -3.48 10.24 1.56
N GLY A 145 -4.54 11.05 1.53
CA GLY A 145 -5.86 10.71 2.07
C GLY A 145 -6.52 9.49 1.42
N PHE A 146 -6.07 9.10 0.21
CA PHE A 146 -6.64 7.97 -0.53
C PHE A 146 -6.61 6.66 0.27
N ILE A 147 -5.62 6.46 1.17
CA ILE A 147 -5.46 5.25 1.98
C ILE A 147 -6.73 4.97 2.79
N ILE A 148 -7.35 6.01 3.33
CA ILE A 148 -8.58 5.88 4.13
C ILE A 148 -9.72 5.40 3.23
N THR A 149 -9.92 6.06 2.09
CA THR A 149 -10.99 5.71 1.15
C THR A 149 -10.78 4.38 0.45
N GLN A 150 -9.53 3.98 0.21
CA GLN A 150 -9.17 2.66 -0.32
C GLN A 150 -9.66 1.57 0.63
N ARG A 151 -9.49 1.73 1.96
CA ARG A 151 -9.99 0.76 2.95
C ARG A 151 -11.51 0.64 2.92
N ILE A 152 -12.22 1.74 2.71
CA ILE A 152 -13.69 1.73 2.55
C ILE A 152 -14.07 0.97 1.27
N PHE A 153 -13.40 1.25 0.15
CA PHE A 153 -13.65 0.54 -1.12
C PHE A 153 -13.27 -0.94 -1.08
N MET A 154 -12.25 -1.33 -0.33
CA MET A 154 -11.90 -2.74 -0.10
C MET A 154 -12.98 -3.53 0.65
N ILE A 155 -13.96 -2.86 1.27
CA ILE A 155 -15.13 -3.52 1.86
C ILE A 155 -16.30 -3.47 0.87
N ILE A 156 -16.55 -2.30 0.28
CA ILE A 156 -17.70 -2.06 -0.61
C ILE A 156 -17.60 -2.90 -1.89
N ILE A 157 -16.47 -2.85 -2.61
CA ILE A 157 -16.32 -3.53 -3.90
C ILE A 157 -16.57 -5.04 -3.76
N PRO A 158 -15.88 -5.79 -2.88
CA PRO A 158 -16.11 -7.22 -2.80
C PRO A 158 -17.50 -7.58 -2.25
N SER A 159 -18.15 -6.71 -1.47
CA SER A 159 -19.55 -6.91 -1.06
C SER A 159 -20.53 -6.87 -2.22
N ILE A 160 -20.27 -6.01 -3.22
CA ILE A 160 -21.05 -5.95 -4.46
C ILE A 160 -20.75 -7.18 -5.32
N LEU A 161 -19.47 -7.52 -5.48
CA LEU A 161 -19.05 -8.64 -6.32
C LEU A 161 -19.58 -9.99 -5.82
N THR A 162 -19.68 -10.18 -4.50
CA THR A 162 -20.24 -11.40 -3.91
C THR A 162 -21.71 -11.62 -4.29
N ARG A 163 -22.45 -10.56 -4.61
CA ARG A 163 -23.85 -10.63 -5.06
C ARG A 163 -24.00 -10.96 -6.54
N TRP A 164 -22.91 -10.97 -7.32
CA TRP A 164 -22.90 -11.25 -8.75
C TRP A 164 -22.14 -12.54 -9.06
N PRO A 165 -22.79 -13.70 -8.93
CA PRO A 165 -22.12 -15.01 -9.01
C PRO A 165 -21.49 -15.29 -10.38
N GLU A 166 -22.00 -14.67 -11.46
CA GLU A 166 -21.45 -14.84 -12.82
C GLU A 166 -20.06 -14.21 -12.99
N ALA A 167 -19.71 -13.21 -12.17
CA ALA A 167 -18.44 -12.50 -12.22
C ALA A 167 -17.44 -13.03 -11.18
N THR A 168 -17.30 -14.35 -11.11
CA THR A 168 -16.41 -15.00 -10.13
C THR A 168 -14.95 -14.63 -10.39
N ARG A 169 -14.26 -14.11 -9.38
CA ARG A 169 -12.82 -13.79 -9.41
C ARG A 169 -12.06 -14.76 -8.53
N TYR A 170 -10.81 -15.03 -8.89
CA TYR A 170 -9.92 -15.90 -8.13
C TYR A 170 -8.67 -15.13 -7.72
N ALA A 171 -8.24 -15.34 -6.48
CA ALA A 171 -6.91 -14.95 -6.01
C ALA A 171 -6.02 -16.20 -6.00
N VAL A 172 -4.74 -16.03 -6.28
CA VAL A 172 -3.74 -17.07 -6.02
C VAL A 172 -3.10 -16.75 -4.67
N MET A 173 -3.06 -17.74 -3.76
CA MET A 173 -2.42 -17.60 -2.44
C MET A 173 -1.50 -18.79 -2.19
N THR A 174 -0.49 -18.59 -1.35
CA THR A 174 0.40 -19.69 -0.93
C THR A 174 -0.32 -20.62 0.05
N CYS A 175 -0.03 -21.91 -0.02
CA CYS A 175 -0.59 -22.90 0.92
C CYS A 175 -0.14 -22.62 2.36
N ASP A 176 1.03 -22.01 2.58
CA ASP A 176 1.47 -21.54 3.90
C ASP A 176 0.54 -20.44 4.44
N GLN A 177 0.13 -19.49 3.60
CA GLN A 177 -0.81 -18.44 3.98
C GLN A 177 -2.19 -19.01 4.31
N VAL A 178 -2.67 -19.96 3.50
CA VAL A 178 -3.94 -20.66 3.75
C VAL A 178 -3.88 -21.44 5.06
N ARG A 179 -2.81 -22.22 5.28
CA ARG A 179 -2.56 -22.96 6.54
C ARG A 179 -2.50 -22.02 7.74
N TRP A 180 -1.89 -20.84 7.60
CA TRP A 180 -1.82 -19.86 8.67
C TRP A 180 -3.20 -19.31 9.04
N ILE A 181 -4.07 -19.02 8.05
CA ILE A 181 -5.43 -18.55 8.30
C ILE A 181 -6.28 -19.62 9.00
N TYR A 182 -6.12 -20.89 8.61
CA TYR A 182 -6.81 -22.03 9.21
C TYR A 182 -6.16 -22.61 10.47
N LYS A 183 -5.09 -21.98 11.00
CA LYS A 183 -4.43 -22.44 12.22
C LYS A 183 -5.38 -22.71 13.40
N PRO A 184 -6.45 -21.92 13.63
CA PRO A 184 -7.44 -22.21 14.69
C PRO A 184 -8.37 -23.39 14.38
N THR A 185 -8.52 -23.77 13.11
CA THR A 185 -9.51 -24.74 12.62
C THR A 185 -8.92 -25.67 11.56
N PRO A 186 -7.97 -26.56 11.95
CA PRO A 186 -7.25 -27.42 11.01
C PRO A 186 -8.16 -28.43 10.28
N GLU A 187 -9.28 -28.83 10.87
CA GLU A 187 -10.26 -29.72 10.21
C GLU A 187 -10.89 -29.07 8.97
N LEU A 188 -11.20 -27.77 9.05
CA LEU A 188 -11.77 -27.02 7.93
C LEU A 188 -10.78 -26.84 6.77
N LEU A 189 -9.48 -26.82 7.06
CA LEU A 189 -8.45 -26.80 6.03
C LEU A 189 -8.51 -28.06 5.16
N ALA A 190 -8.59 -29.24 5.79
CA ALA A 190 -8.61 -30.51 5.08
C ALA A 190 -9.84 -30.66 4.18
N ILE A 191 -10.97 -30.10 4.62
CA ILE A 191 -12.24 -30.11 3.86
C ILE A 191 -12.21 -29.12 2.69
N ASN A 192 -11.83 -27.87 2.96
CA ASN A 192 -11.98 -26.79 1.97
C ASN A 192 -10.79 -26.68 1.01
N TYR A 193 -9.57 -27.00 1.47
CA TYR A 193 -8.33 -26.87 0.71
C TYR A 193 -7.41 -28.08 0.90
N PRO A 194 -7.85 -29.30 0.51
CA PRO A 194 -7.06 -30.52 0.66
C PRO A 194 -5.71 -30.46 -0.08
N ALA A 195 -5.61 -29.66 -1.14
CA ALA A 195 -4.38 -29.44 -1.90
C ALA A 195 -3.24 -28.80 -1.07
N CYS A 196 -3.57 -28.13 0.04
CA CYS A 196 -2.57 -27.48 0.91
C CYS A 196 -2.12 -28.33 2.09
N LEU A 197 -2.58 -29.58 2.18
CA LEU A 197 -2.07 -30.56 3.13
C LEU A 197 -0.68 -31.05 2.69
N PRO A 198 0.27 -31.28 3.62
CA PRO A 198 1.63 -31.74 3.27
C PRO A 198 1.65 -32.99 2.39
N GLU A 199 0.70 -33.90 2.63
CA GLU A 199 0.53 -35.17 1.89
C GLU A 199 0.11 -34.96 0.42
N ASN A 200 -0.62 -33.89 0.16
CA ASN A 200 -1.25 -33.59 -1.13
C ASN A 200 -0.52 -32.49 -1.91
N GLN A 201 0.30 -31.69 -1.23
CA GLN A 201 0.91 -30.49 -1.80
C GLN A 201 1.78 -30.83 -3.02
N ALA A 202 2.62 -31.88 -2.94
CA ALA A 202 3.49 -32.26 -4.06
C ALA A 202 2.71 -32.65 -5.34
N THR A 203 1.47 -33.13 -5.19
CA THR A 203 0.64 -33.62 -6.29
C THR A 203 -0.26 -32.53 -6.87
N PHE A 204 -0.88 -31.71 -6.02
CA PHE A 204 -1.91 -30.75 -6.45
C PHE A 204 -1.43 -29.30 -6.49
N ALA A 205 -0.38 -28.97 -5.74
CA ALA A 205 0.18 -27.61 -5.65
C ALA A 205 1.71 -27.69 -5.56
N PRO A 206 2.40 -28.17 -6.62
CA PRO A 206 3.86 -28.36 -6.60
C PRO A 206 4.60 -27.05 -6.31
N ASP A 207 4.08 -25.92 -6.80
CA ASP A 207 4.62 -24.59 -6.53
C ASP A 207 4.17 -24.01 -5.17
N GLY A 208 3.42 -24.78 -4.38
CA GLY A 208 2.86 -24.35 -3.10
C GLY A 208 1.77 -23.28 -3.21
N MET A 209 1.14 -23.13 -4.38
CA MET A 209 0.13 -22.11 -4.68
C MET A 209 -1.24 -22.73 -4.94
N VAL A 210 -2.30 -22.09 -4.49
CA VAL A 210 -3.69 -22.52 -4.70
C VAL A 210 -4.59 -21.35 -5.13
N ALA A 211 -5.53 -21.62 -6.03
CA ALA A 211 -6.53 -20.66 -6.45
C ALA A 211 -7.73 -20.66 -5.50
N ILE A 212 -8.09 -19.49 -4.98
CA ILE A 212 -9.16 -19.29 -4.01
C ILE A 212 -10.20 -18.36 -4.61
N LYS A 213 -11.48 -18.69 -4.42
CA LYS A 213 -12.58 -17.84 -4.87
C LYS A 213 -12.61 -16.55 -4.05
N GLY A 214 -12.50 -15.40 -4.72
CA GLY A 214 -12.44 -14.08 -4.09
C GLY A 214 -13.83 -13.52 -3.79
N LEU A 215 -14.43 -13.93 -2.68
CA LEU A 215 -15.76 -13.49 -2.25
C LEU A 215 -15.81 -13.27 -0.74
N LEU A 216 -16.68 -12.39 -0.26
CA LEU A 216 -16.88 -12.20 1.18
C LEU A 216 -17.77 -13.31 1.72
N ASN A 217 -17.14 -14.33 2.31
CA ASN A 217 -17.80 -15.43 2.99
C ASN A 217 -17.63 -15.28 4.51
N PRO A 218 -18.73 -15.17 5.29
CA PRO A 218 -18.66 -15.19 6.75
C PRO A 218 -18.03 -16.48 7.30
N ASP A 219 -18.24 -17.61 6.61
CA ASP A 219 -17.83 -18.95 7.06
C ASP A 219 -16.41 -19.32 6.60
N ASP A 220 -15.92 -18.68 5.53
CA ASP A 220 -14.58 -18.91 4.98
C ASP A 220 -13.76 -17.61 4.95
N ARG A 221 -12.87 -17.49 5.94
CA ARG A 221 -11.94 -16.37 6.08
C ARG A 221 -10.90 -16.30 4.95
N VAL A 222 -10.57 -17.43 4.33
CA VAL A 222 -9.63 -17.51 3.21
C VAL A 222 -10.27 -16.92 1.96
N GLN A 223 -11.53 -17.26 1.67
CA GLN A 223 -12.30 -16.62 0.60
C GLN A 223 -12.45 -15.11 0.82
N SER A 224 -12.78 -14.69 2.05
CA SER A 224 -12.90 -13.27 2.40
C SER A 224 -11.58 -12.52 2.19
N SER A 225 -10.46 -13.11 2.60
CA SER A 225 -9.12 -12.55 2.38
C SER A 225 -8.81 -12.43 0.88
N ALA A 226 -9.12 -13.46 0.10
CA ALA A 226 -8.96 -13.43 -1.35
C ALA A 226 -9.82 -12.34 -2.01
N GLY A 227 -11.08 -12.17 -1.58
CA GLY A 227 -11.99 -11.14 -2.09
C GLY A 227 -11.47 -9.71 -1.84
N ILE A 228 -10.89 -9.47 -0.67
CA ILE A 228 -10.23 -8.20 -0.34
C ILE A 228 -8.96 -8.02 -1.18
N GLY A 229 -8.17 -9.09 -1.36
CA GLY A 229 -6.94 -9.06 -2.16
C GLY A 229 -7.19 -8.71 -3.63
N VAL A 230 -8.14 -9.39 -4.29
CA VAL A 230 -8.44 -9.14 -5.72
C VAL A 230 -8.99 -7.75 -5.99
N THR A 231 -9.55 -7.08 -4.97
CA THR A 231 -10.12 -5.72 -5.11
C THR A 231 -9.14 -4.62 -4.70
N PHE A 232 -7.98 -4.95 -4.12
CA PHE A 232 -7.02 -3.98 -3.60
C PHE A 232 -6.62 -2.92 -4.64
N VAL A 233 -6.18 -3.36 -5.82
CA VAL A 233 -5.70 -2.47 -6.89
C VAL A 233 -6.84 -1.59 -7.40
N ALA A 234 -7.99 -2.18 -7.71
CA ALA A 234 -9.16 -1.44 -8.19
C ALA A 234 -9.62 -0.39 -7.17
N ALA A 235 -9.69 -0.76 -5.88
CA ALA A 235 -10.02 0.15 -4.80
C ALA A 235 -9.00 1.30 -4.67
N GLY A 236 -7.71 0.99 -4.74
CA GLY A 236 -6.63 1.96 -4.63
C GLY A 236 -6.64 2.97 -5.79
N THR A 237 -6.75 2.48 -7.03
CA THR A 237 -6.80 3.33 -8.22
C THR A 237 -8.03 4.23 -8.23
N LEU A 238 -9.23 3.68 -7.93
CA LEU A 238 -10.46 4.48 -7.88
C LEU A 238 -10.40 5.55 -6.79
N ALA A 239 -9.93 5.18 -5.59
CA ALA A 239 -9.73 6.10 -4.49
C ALA A 239 -8.76 7.22 -4.87
N PHE A 240 -7.61 6.89 -5.47
CA PHE A 240 -6.62 7.88 -5.87
C PHE A 240 -7.16 8.85 -6.92
N LEU A 241 -7.82 8.35 -7.98
CA LEU A 241 -8.41 9.20 -9.03
C LEU A 241 -9.45 10.17 -8.46
N MET A 242 -10.29 9.69 -7.54
CA MET A 242 -11.25 10.53 -6.84
C MET A 242 -10.57 11.66 -6.06
N HIS A 243 -9.47 11.37 -5.35
CA HIS A 243 -8.70 12.38 -4.63
C HIS A 243 -7.98 13.36 -5.57
N ALA A 244 -7.44 12.85 -6.68
CA ALA A 244 -6.84 13.69 -7.71
C ALA A 244 -7.84 14.70 -8.27
N PHE A 245 -9.04 14.22 -8.62
CA PHE A 245 -10.12 15.08 -9.09
C PHE A 245 -10.52 16.14 -8.05
N PHE A 246 -10.75 15.75 -6.80
CA PHE A 246 -11.14 16.71 -5.76
C PHE A 246 -10.05 17.73 -5.42
N ALA A 247 -8.77 17.35 -5.50
CA ALA A 247 -7.67 18.29 -5.31
C ALA A 247 -7.68 19.38 -6.38
N GLU A 248 -7.82 19.01 -7.66
CA GLU A 248 -7.87 19.97 -8.76
C GLU A 248 -9.14 20.83 -8.71
N LEU A 249 -10.29 20.22 -8.40
CA LEU A 249 -11.55 20.94 -8.22
C LEU A 249 -11.43 22.00 -7.10
N TYR A 250 -10.86 21.63 -5.95
CA TYR A 250 -10.66 22.56 -4.84
C TYR A 250 -9.73 23.73 -5.23
N LEU A 251 -8.65 23.46 -5.96
CA LEU A 251 -7.72 24.50 -6.40
C LEU A 251 -8.37 25.42 -7.44
N ALA A 252 -9.14 24.88 -8.38
CA ALA A 252 -9.90 25.65 -9.36
C ALA A 252 -10.95 26.56 -8.72
N LEU A 253 -11.57 26.12 -7.60
CA LEU A 253 -12.56 26.89 -6.85
C LEU A 253 -11.95 27.95 -5.92
N THR A 254 -10.62 28.00 -5.75
CA THR A 254 -9.94 28.96 -4.84
C THR A 254 -8.99 29.97 -5.54
N PRO A 255 -9.38 30.61 -6.66
CA PRO A 255 -8.49 31.48 -7.43
C PRO A 255 -8.13 32.78 -6.70
N ARG A 256 -9.08 33.34 -5.91
CA ARG A 256 -8.84 34.57 -5.14
C ARG A 256 -7.74 34.39 -4.10
N GLU A 257 -7.70 33.23 -3.46
CA GLU A 257 -6.69 32.91 -2.46
C GLU A 257 -5.32 32.70 -3.12
N ALA A 258 -5.28 32.05 -4.29
CA ALA A 258 -4.06 31.91 -5.08
C ALA A 258 -3.48 33.29 -5.44
N GLU A 259 -4.31 34.21 -5.92
CA GLU A 259 -3.88 35.56 -6.31
C GLU A 259 -3.42 36.40 -5.09
N ARG A 260 -4.11 36.28 -3.96
CA ARG A 260 -3.69 36.91 -2.69
C ARG A 260 -2.31 36.44 -2.26
N LEU A 261 -2.06 35.13 -2.28
CA LEU A 261 -0.77 34.54 -1.91
C LEU A 261 0.33 34.88 -2.91
N ARG A 262 -0.02 35.04 -4.19
CA ARG A 262 0.92 35.45 -5.23
C ARG A 262 1.43 36.88 -5.01
N ARG A 263 0.56 37.82 -4.60
CA ARG A 263 0.98 39.17 -4.18
C ARG A 263 1.93 39.16 -2.99
N VAL A 264 1.65 38.35 -1.97
CA VAL A 264 2.55 38.20 -0.80
C VAL A 264 3.89 37.59 -1.21
N SER A 265 3.88 36.61 -2.11
CA SER A 265 5.10 35.98 -2.64
C SER A 265 5.95 36.99 -3.42
N TYR A 266 5.32 37.82 -4.25
CA TYR A 266 5.98 38.92 -4.96
C TYR A 266 6.69 39.90 -4.02
N GLN A 267 5.99 40.38 -2.99
CA GLN A 267 6.57 41.29 -1.98
C GLN A 267 7.79 40.67 -1.29
N ARG A 268 7.68 39.42 -0.83
CA ARG A 268 8.79 38.71 -0.16
C ARG A 268 9.97 38.40 -1.08
N GLN A 269 9.71 38.23 -2.37
CA GLN A 269 10.76 38.01 -3.36
C GLN A 269 11.51 39.32 -3.67
N LEU A 270 10.80 40.46 -3.72
CA LEU A 270 11.43 41.78 -3.80
C LEU A 270 12.31 42.06 -2.58
N GLU A 271 11.82 41.81 -1.37
CA GLU A 271 12.58 41.97 -0.12
C GLU A 271 13.86 41.12 -0.10
N ARG A 272 13.87 39.99 -0.80
CA ARG A 272 15.02 39.08 -0.92
C ARG A 272 15.88 39.36 -2.15
N GLY A 273 15.60 40.41 -2.93
CA GLY A 273 16.39 40.79 -4.11
C GLY A 273 16.31 39.78 -5.27
N PHE A 274 15.19 39.08 -5.43
CA PHE A 274 15.00 38.19 -6.58
C PHE A 274 14.95 39.02 -7.88
N LYS A 275 15.67 38.56 -8.92
CA LYS A 275 15.69 39.22 -10.24
C LYS A 275 14.32 39.29 -10.91
N ASN A 276 13.51 38.23 -10.77
CA ASN A 276 12.19 38.09 -11.38
C ASN A 276 11.14 37.77 -10.29
N PRO A 277 10.68 38.77 -9.52
CA PRO A 277 9.66 38.58 -8.49
C PRO A 277 8.30 38.23 -9.13
N GLY A 278 7.52 37.37 -8.46
CA GLY A 278 6.25 36.82 -8.96
C GLY A 278 6.40 35.59 -9.87
N SER A 279 7.61 35.30 -10.36
CA SER A 279 7.88 34.20 -11.31
C SER A 279 9.10 33.32 -10.97
N ALA A 280 9.64 33.43 -9.75
CA ALA A 280 10.88 32.73 -9.36
C ALA A 280 10.82 31.19 -9.20
N GLY A 281 9.65 30.57 -9.13
CA GLY A 281 9.48 29.12 -8.94
C GLY A 281 8.81 28.42 -10.13
N LEU A 282 8.10 27.32 -9.88
CA LEU A 282 7.45 26.50 -10.91
C LEU A 282 6.10 27.10 -11.27
N VAL A 283 6.15 28.21 -12.01
CA VAL A 283 4.96 28.87 -12.53
C VAL A 283 4.86 28.67 -14.04
N VAL A 284 3.63 28.62 -14.54
CA VAL A 284 3.35 28.47 -15.98
C VAL A 284 4.00 29.60 -16.78
N GLN A 285 4.14 30.80 -16.21
CA GLN A 285 4.81 31.93 -16.86
C GLN A 285 6.32 31.74 -17.09
N ARG A 286 6.93 30.77 -16.42
CA ARG A 286 8.37 30.50 -16.54
C ARG A 286 8.66 29.25 -17.37
N ILE A 287 7.77 28.25 -17.31
CA ILE A 287 7.98 26.93 -17.90
C ILE A 287 7.03 26.67 -19.09
N GLY A 288 5.89 27.33 -19.10
CA GLY A 288 4.88 27.26 -20.15
C GLY A 288 4.75 28.56 -20.94
N ASP A 289 3.60 28.72 -21.58
CA ASP A 289 3.26 29.75 -22.56
C ASP A 289 2.38 30.89 -21.99
N ALA A 290 2.25 30.98 -20.67
CA ALA A 290 1.42 32.01 -20.04
C ALA A 290 2.12 33.37 -19.98
N ASP A 291 1.35 34.43 -20.17
CA ASP A 291 1.84 35.82 -20.05
C ASP A 291 2.45 36.09 -18.67
N PRO A 292 3.53 36.89 -18.58
CA PRO A 292 4.15 37.28 -17.32
C PRO A 292 3.11 37.84 -16.35
N TRP A 293 3.16 37.38 -15.10
CA TRP A 293 2.22 37.84 -14.10
C TRP A 293 2.53 39.29 -13.71
N ALA A 294 1.54 40.17 -13.88
CA ALA A 294 1.59 41.56 -13.47
C ALA A 294 0.80 41.75 -12.17
N VAL A 295 1.29 42.64 -11.29
CA VAL A 295 0.58 42.99 -10.05
C VAL A 295 -0.68 43.79 -10.41
N PRO A 296 -1.89 43.32 -10.06
CA PRO A 296 -3.11 44.08 -10.35
C PRO A 296 -3.12 45.42 -9.58
N GLY A 297 -3.20 46.54 -10.30
CA GLY A 297 -3.36 47.89 -9.72
C GLY A 297 -2.20 48.88 -9.88
N ASN A 298 -1.10 48.51 -10.54
CA ASN A 298 -0.02 49.44 -10.93
C ASN A 298 0.04 49.60 -12.46
N GLY A 299 -1.06 50.07 -13.05
CA GLY A 299 -1.13 50.56 -14.43
C GLY A 299 -1.42 52.04 -14.42
#